data_AF-A0A8T4IJ63-F1
#
_entry.id   AF-A0A8T4IJ63-F1
#
_cell.length_a   1.000
_cell.length_b   1.000
_cell.length_c   1.000
_cell.angle_alpha   90.00
_cell.angle_beta   90.00
_cell.angle_gamma   90.00
#
_symmetry.space_group_name_H-M   'P 1'
#
loop_
_entity.id
_entity.type
_entity.pdbx_description
1 polymer ?
#
loop_
_entity_poly.entity_id
_entity_poly.type
_entity_poly.pdbx_seq_one_letter_code
_entity_poly.pdbx_strand_id
1 'polypeptide(L)'
;MNRSAGLPHEVNQANQANEVDQVNAPEFPRQFARTRRFSLGTVRHPRVSPGGARVLFLRTGGGADPVGRLWAWEDGAERLLADPRALTSVPSGPVTEAERSRRERLREQTEGVTSFAADAEARLVVFALSGT
;
A
#
# COMPACT_ATOMS: atom_id res chain seq x y z
N MET A 1 3.70 -13.14 -76.51
CA MET A 1 3.89 -11.74 -76.12
C MET A 1 2.96 -11.41 -74.95
N ASN A 2 3.51 -11.08 -73.78
CA ASN A 2 3.11 -9.92 -72.97
C ASN A 2 4.03 -9.81 -71.74
N ARG A 3 4.69 -8.65 -71.62
CA ARG A 3 5.48 -8.19 -70.47
C ARG A 3 4.58 -7.34 -69.57
N SER A 4 4.80 -7.38 -68.25
CA SER A 4 4.74 -6.27 -67.26
C SER A 4 4.56 -6.89 -65.87
N ALA A 5 5.58 -6.88 -65.00
CA ALA A 5 6.01 -5.78 -64.12
C ALA A 5 5.21 -5.74 -62.80
N GLY A 6 5.91 -5.95 -61.67
CA GLY A 6 5.36 -5.80 -60.31
C GLY A 6 6.25 -6.47 -59.25
N LEU A 7 7.18 -5.70 -58.68
CA LEU A 7 7.99 -6.01 -57.49
C LEU A 7 7.11 -6.05 -56.20
N PRO A 8 7.65 -6.52 -55.05
CA PRO A 8 6.96 -7.34 -54.07
C PRO A 8 6.13 -6.54 -53.06
N HIS A 9 5.01 -7.10 -52.61
CA HIS A 9 4.14 -6.53 -51.58
C HIS A 9 4.16 -7.34 -50.26
N GLU A 10 5.21 -8.11 -49.99
CA GLU A 10 5.36 -8.93 -48.77
C GLU A 10 6.19 -8.24 -47.66
N VAL A 11 5.88 -6.99 -47.32
CA VAL A 11 6.53 -6.31 -46.16
C VAL A 11 5.53 -5.94 -45.06
N ASN A 12 4.31 -6.49 -45.07
CA ASN A 12 3.30 -6.16 -44.06
C ASN A 12 2.82 -7.35 -43.22
N GLN A 13 3.75 -8.24 -42.84
CA GLN A 13 3.50 -9.23 -41.77
C GLN A 13 4.34 -8.95 -40.50
N ALA A 14 5.41 -8.17 -40.60
CA ALA A 14 6.29 -7.89 -39.46
C ALA A 14 5.81 -6.77 -38.50
N ASN A 15 4.78 -6.01 -38.89
CA ASN A 15 4.27 -4.90 -38.07
C ASN A 15 3.16 -5.29 -37.07
N GLN A 16 2.76 -6.57 -37.00
CA GLN A 16 1.72 -7.04 -36.08
C GLN A 16 2.24 -7.54 -34.72
N ALA A 17 3.55 -7.75 -34.57
CA ALA A 17 4.15 -8.29 -33.35
C ALA A 17 4.75 -7.23 -32.41
N ASN A 18 4.57 -5.95 -32.71
CA ASN A 18 4.89 -4.87 -31.78
C ASN A 18 3.63 -4.54 -30.95
N GLU A 19 3.10 -5.55 -30.26
CA GLU A 19 2.30 -5.34 -29.05
C GLU A 19 3.26 -4.79 -28.00
N VAL A 20 3.61 -3.51 -28.16
CA VAL A 20 4.03 -2.67 -27.05
C VAL A 20 2.95 -2.85 -26.00
N ASP A 21 3.32 -3.59 -24.96
CA ASP A 21 2.71 -3.67 -23.65
C ASP A 21 1.98 -2.36 -23.37
N GLN A 22 0.71 -2.30 -23.79
CA GLN A 22 -0.07 -1.08 -23.72
C GLN A 22 -0.29 -0.89 -22.24
N VAL A 23 0.52 0.00 -21.64
CA VAL A 23 0.26 0.55 -20.33
C VAL A 23 -1.23 0.89 -20.35
N ASN A 24 -2.03 0.14 -19.59
CA ASN A 24 -3.46 0.31 -19.49
C ASN A 24 -3.74 1.64 -18.77
N ALA A 25 -3.48 2.73 -19.49
CA ALA A 25 -3.58 4.11 -19.05
C ALA A 25 -4.97 4.49 -18.51
N PRO A 26 -6.10 3.88 -18.94
CA PRO A 26 -7.40 4.16 -18.34
C PRO A 26 -7.52 3.66 -16.89
N GLU A 27 -6.83 2.58 -16.52
CA GLU A 27 -6.86 2.03 -15.15
C GLU A 27 -5.88 2.75 -14.21
N PHE A 28 -4.89 3.44 -14.77
CA PHE A 28 -3.88 4.15 -13.99
C PHE A 28 -4.47 5.16 -12.99
N PRO A 29 -5.41 6.07 -13.34
CA PRO A 29 -5.99 7.00 -12.37
C PRO A 29 -6.68 6.29 -11.19
N ARG A 30 -7.39 5.18 -11.46
CA ARG A 30 -8.05 4.38 -10.42
C ARG A 30 -7.04 3.68 -9.53
N GLN A 31 -6.01 3.08 -10.13
CA GLN A 31 -4.93 2.42 -9.39
C GLN A 31 -4.10 3.42 -8.56
N PHE A 32 -3.80 4.59 -9.12
CA PHE A 32 -3.10 5.68 -8.44
C PHE A 32 -3.89 6.20 -7.25
N ALA A 33 -5.22 6.37 -7.38
CA ALA A 33 -6.08 6.73 -6.26
C ALA A 33 -6.14 5.62 -5.20
N ARG A 34 -6.40 4.36 -5.59
CA ARG A 34 -6.56 3.21 -4.67
C ARG A 34 -5.32 2.96 -3.81
N THR A 35 -4.14 3.16 -4.38
CA THR A 35 -2.85 2.93 -3.70
C THR A 35 -2.32 4.18 -2.98
N ARG A 36 -3.10 5.26 -2.95
CA ARG A 36 -2.69 6.60 -2.46
C ARG A 36 -1.36 7.03 -3.06
N ARG A 37 -1.30 7.11 -4.39
CA ARG A 37 -0.06 7.41 -5.14
C ARG A 37 1.04 6.39 -4.87
N PHE A 38 0.68 5.11 -4.76
CA PHE A 38 1.58 4.00 -4.43
C PHE A 38 2.34 4.15 -3.10
N SER A 39 1.76 4.87 -2.14
CA SER A 39 2.37 5.08 -0.81
C SER A 39 1.92 4.06 0.24
N LEU A 40 0.86 3.28 -0.04
CA LEU A 40 0.45 2.17 0.81
C LEU A 40 1.52 1.07 0.77
N GLY A 41 1.79 0.46 1.93
CA GLY A 41 2.85 -0.52 2.13
C GLY A 41 4.21 0.09 2.49
N THR A 42 4.40 1.40 2.31
CA THR A 42 5.67 2.06 2.66
C THR A 42 5.91 2.04 4.17
N VAL A 43 7.15 1.76 4.55
CA VAL A 43 7.65 1.82 5.92
C VAL A 43 7.68 3.27 6.41
N ARG A 44 7.10 3.52 7.59
CA ARG A 44 7.06 4.81 8.28
C ARG A 44 7.55 4.68 9.71
N HIS A 45 8.12 5.76 10.24
CA HIS A 45 8.62 5.84 11.62
C HIS A 45 9.54 4.67 12.05
N PRO A 46 10.56 4.28 11.25
CA PRO A 46 11.45 3.21 11.66
C PRO A 46 12.19 3.59 12.96
N ARG A 47 12.25 2.67 13.90
CA ARG A 47 13.07 2.75 15.11
C ARG A 47 13.89 1.47 15.23
N VAL A 48 15.20 1.63 15.28
CA VAL A 48 16.16 0.53 15.36
C VAL A 48 16.61 0.37 16.81
N SER A 49 16.66 -0.87 17.32
CA SER A 49 17.22 -1.16 18.63
C SER A 49 18.74 -0.92 18.65
N PRO A 50 19.35 -0.71 19.83
CA PRO A 50 20.80 -0.81 19.96
C PRO A 50 21.30 -2.14 19.36
N GLY A 51 22.38 -2.07 18.58
CA GLY A 51 22.94 -3.24 17.89
C GLY A 51 22.17 -3.73 16.66
N GLY A 52 21.04 -3.13 16.30
CA GLY A 52 20.35 -3.39 15.02
C GLY A 52 19.61 -4.72 14.91
N ALA A 53 19.50 -5.50 15.99
CA ALA A 53 18.83 -6.79 15.98
C ALA A 53 17.31 -6.69 15.76
N ARG A 54 16.70 -5.55 16.08
CA ARG A 54 15.27 -5.31 15.94
C ARG A 54 14.97 -3.96 15.33
N VAL A 55 13.99 -3.91 14.43
CA VAL A 55 13.44 -2.67 13.88
C VAL A 55 11.93 -2.63 14.08
N LEU A 56 11.43 -1.61 14.76
CA LEU A 56 9.99 -1.33 14.87
C LEU A 56 9.59 -0.30 13.81
N PHE A 57 8.44 -0.48 13.16
CA PHE A 57 7.96 0.47 12.16
C PHE A 57 6.46 0.33 11.91
N LEU A 58 5.90 1.35 11.25
CA LEU A 58 4.54 1.33 10.76
C LEU A 58 4.54 1.05 9.26
N ARG A 59 3.66 0.15 8.82
CA ARG A 59 3.30 0.01 7.41
C ARG A 59 1.90 -0.57 7.30
N THR A 60 1.29 -0.44 6.13
CA THR A 60 0.03 -1.16 5.88
C THR A 60 0.28 -2.61 5.49
N GLY A 61 -0.77 -3.43 5.47
CA GLY A 61 -0.68 -4.85 5.10
C GLY A 61 -0.15 -5.10 3.68
N GLY A 62 -0.37 -4.15 2.78
CA GLY A 62 0.09 -4.18 1.40
C GLY A 62 -0.35 -2.93 0.64
N GLY A 63 0.01 -2.84 -0.64
CA GLY A 63 -0.19 -1.65 -1.48
C GLY A 63 -1.64 -1.23 -1.76
N ALA A 64 -2.62 -2.03 -1.35
CA ALA A 64 -4.04 -1.71 -1.46
C ALA A 64 -4.77 -1.70 -0.10
N ASP A 65 -4.07 -1.99 1.00
CA ASP A 65 -4.64 -1.96 2.35
C ASP A 65 -4.38 -0.58 2.96
N PRO A 66 -5.40 0.22 3.29
CA PRO A 66 -5.19 1.56 3.85
C PRO A 66 -4.87 1.53 5.35
N VAL A 67 -5.01 0.39 6.02
CA VAL A 67 -4.88 0.28 7.49
C VAL A 67 -3.41 0.21 7.90
N GLY A 68 -2.97 1.22 8.64
CA GLY A 68 -1.66 1.25 9.29
C GLY A 68 -1.59 0.21 10.41
N ARG A 69 -0.52 -0.58 10.40
CA ARG A 69 -0.23 -1.60 11.41
C ARG A 69 1.17 -1.38 11.98
N LEU A 70 1.40 -1.90 13.19
CA LEU A 70 2.71 -1.90 13.82
C LEU A 70 3.41 -3.23 13.55
N TRP A 71 4.66 -3.17 13.09
CA TRP A 71 5.48 -4.33 12.74
C TRP A 71 6.82 -4.29 13.47
N ALA A 72 7.41 -5.46 13.62
CA ALA A 72 8.82 -5.66 13.96
C ALA A 72 9.52 -6.38 12.81
N TRP A 73 10.79 -6.08 12.58
CA TRP A 73 11.69 -6.93 11.81
C TRP A 73 12.79 -7.42 12.74
N GLU A 74 13.00 -8.75 12.75
CA GLU A 74 13.99 -9.47 13.55
C GLU A 74 14.40 -10.73 12.76
N ASP A 75 15.67 -11.13 12.84
CA ASP A 75 16.18 -12.38 12.25
C ASP A 75 15.83 -12.58 10.75
N GLY A 76 15.81 -11.49 9.98
CA GLY A 76 15.52 -11.54 8.55
C GLY A 76 14.03 -11.57 8.19
N ALA A 77 13.11 -11.54 9.17
CA ALA A 77 11.68 -11.65 8.93
C ALA A 77 10.88 -10.51 9.56
N GLU A 78 9.80 -10.11 8.88
CA GLU A 78 8.81 -9.20 9.45
C GLU A 78 7.75 -9.95 10.24
N ARG A 79 7.35 -9.36 11.37
CA ARG A 79 6.33 -9.86 12.29
C ARG A 79 5.34 -8.77 12.64
N LEU A 80 4.05 -9.06 12.50
CA LEU A 80 2.98 -8.16 12.88
C LEU A 80 2.88 -8.08 14.42
N LEU A 81 2.92 -6.87 14.98
CA LEU A 81 2.78 -6.64 16.43
C LEU A 81 1.38 -6.20 16.82
N ALA A 82 0.76 -5.32 16.02
CA ALA A 82 -0.59 -4.82 16.29
C ALA A 82 -1.39 -4.65 15.00
N ASP A 83 -2.53 -5.33 14.92
CA ASP A 83 -3.56 -5.09 13.91
C ASP A 83 -4.76 -4.36 14.54
N PRO A 84 -5.00 -3.09 14.17
CA PRO A 84 -6.21 -2.36 14.54
C PRO A 84 -7.50 -3.18 14.38
N ARG A 85 -7.64 -3.95 13.30
CA ARG A 85 -8.87 -4.71 13.03
C ARG A 85 -9.11 -5.82 14.07
N ALA A 86 -8.05 -6.40 14.63
CA ALA A 86 -8.14 -7.39 15.69
C ALA A 86 -8.40 -6.76 17.07
N LEU A 87 -8.00 -5.49 17.26
CA LEU A 87 -8.16 -4.76 18.53
C LEU A 87 -9.52 -4.09 18.67
N THR A 88 -10.19 -3.79 17.56
CA THR A 88 -11.47 -3.04 17.53
C THR A 88 -12.72 -3.96 17.55
N SER A 89 -12.57 -5.26 17.83
CA SER A 89 -13.70 -6.18 17.99
C SER A 89 -14.48 -6.00 19.30
N VAL A 90 -14.17 -4.95 20.08
CA VAL A 90 -14.95 -4.49 21.24
C VAL A 90 -16.00 -3.48 20.72
N PRO A 91 -17.30 -3.62 21.02
CA PRO A 91 -18.33 -2.81 20.37
C PRO A 91 -18.16 -1.31 20.66
N SER A 92 -17.79 -0.53 19.66
CA SER A 92 -17.95 0.93 19.68
C SER A 92 -19.40 1.26 19.37
N GLY A 93 -20.05 2.06 20.22
CA GLY A 93 -21.47 2.44 20.11
C GLY A 93 -21.84 3.13 18.78
N PRO A 94 -23.14 3.46 18.59
CA PRO A 94 -23.66 3.92 17.30
C PRO A 94 -22.95 5.19 16.80
N VAL A 95 -22.35 5.07 15.63
CA VAL A 95 -21.66 6.16 14.92
C VAL A 95 -22.70 7.10 14.32
N THR A 96 -22.61 8.40 14.62
CA THR A 96 -23.53 9.43 14.12
C THR A 96 -23.22 9.82 12.66
N GLU A 97 -24.20 10.38 11.94
CA GLU A 97 -24.05 10.76 10.52
C GLU A 97 -22.97 11.84 10.29
N ALA A 98 -22.80 12.74 11.27
CA ALA A 98 -21.73 13.73 11.28
C ALA A 98 -20.34 13.06 11.42
N GLU A 99 -20.26 11.99 12.20
CA GLU A 99 -19.05 11.21 12.39
C GLU A 99 -18.77 10.29 11.18
N ARG A 100 -19.80 9.77 10.49
CA ARG A 100 -19.67 9.05 9.21
C ARG A 100 -19.10 9.97 8.11
N SER A 101 -19.60 11.20 8.00
CA SER A 101 -19.12 12.20 7.03
C SER A 101 -17.71 12.71 7.35
N ARG A 102 -17.38 12.85 8.64
CA ARG A 102 -16.01 13.17 9.09
C ARG A 102 -15.06 12.00 8.81
N ARG A 103 -15.50 10.75 9.02
CA ARG A 103 -14.75 9.55 8.68
C ARG A 103 -14.58 9.37 7.18
N GLU A 104 -15.55 9.74 6.35
CA GLU A 104 -15.33 9.75 4.90
C GLU A 104 -14.22 10.70 4.48
N ARG A 105 -14.08 11.86 5.14
CA ARG A 105 -12.96 12.77 4.92
C ARG A 105 -11.66 12.31 5.60
N LEU A 106 -11.74 11.71 6.79
CA LEU A 106 -10.58 11.12 7.46
C LEU A 106 -10.16 9.78 6.85
N ARG A 107 -10.94 9.14 5.97
CA ARG A 107 -10.48 8.03 5.13
C ARG A 107 -9.48 8.48 4.07
N GLU A 108 -9.34 9.79 3.83
CA GLU A 108 -8.15 10.36 3.18
C GLU A 108 -6.92 10.40 4.10
N GLN A 109 -7.10 10.31 5.43
CA GLN A 109 -6.06 10.35 6.47
C GLN A 109 -6.00 9.04 7.30
N THR A 110 -5.16 8.10 6.86
CA THR A 110 -4.61 6.96 7.63
C THR A 110 -5.47 6.36 8.77
N GLU A 111 -6.18 5.28 8.46
CA GLU A 111 -6.86 4.42 9.44
C GLU A 111 -5.84 3.51 10.17
N GLY A 112 -6.10 3.15 11.43
CA GLY A 112 -5.28 2.19 12.18
C GLY A 112 -4.22 2.80 13.09
N VAL A 113 -3.06 2.15 13.21
CA VAL A 113 -1.94 2.67 14.03
C VAL A 113 -1.30 3.86 13.33
N THR A 114 -1.31 5.03 13.97
CA THR A 114 -0.79 6.29 13.39
C THR A 114 0.58 6.67 13.90
N SER A 115 0.91 6.30 15.13
CA SER A 115 2.21 6.57 15.75
C SER A 115 2.51 5.54 16.82
N PHE A 116 3.78 5.43 17.21
CA PHE A 116 4.20 4.60 18.34
C PHE A 116 5.40 5.24 19.05
N ALA A 117 5.59 4.83 20.29
CA ALA A 117 6.80 5.06 21.06
C ALA A 117 7.28 3.72 21.63
N ALA A 118 8.59 3.59 21.81
CA ALA A 118 9.17 2.41 22.43
C ALA A 118 10.14 2.82 23.54
N ASP A 119 10.57 1.84 24.33
CA ASP A 119 11.73 1.99 25.19
C ASP A 119 13.04 2.05 24.36
N ALA A 120 14.18 2.21 25.05
CA ALA A 120 15.49 2.31 24.42
C ALA A 120 15.88 1.03 23.68
N GLU A 121 15.50 -0.13 24.22
CA GLU A 121 15.84 -1.46 23.68
C GLU A 121 14.85 -1.94 22.60
N ALA A 122 13.82 -1.17 22.28
CA ALA A 122 12.71 -1.56 21.40
C ALA A 122 12.01 -2.87 21.83
N ARG A 123 11.93 -3.13 23.14
CA ARG A 123 11.27 -4.30 23.74
C ARG A 123 9.84 -4.00 24.16
N LEU A 124 9.61 -2.81 24.70
CA LEU A 124 8.29 -2.32 25.05
C LEU A 124 7.84 -1.28 24.03
N VAL A 125 6.63 -1.41 23.53
CA VAL A 125 6.05 -0.48 22.57
C VAL A 125 4.63 -0.09 22.96
N VAL A 126 4.34 1.19 22.84
CA VAL A 126 3.00 1.77 22.99
C VAL A 126 2.64 2.47 21.69
N PHE A 127 1.38 2.43 21.30
CA PHE A 127 0.95 2.99 20.03
C PHE A 127 -0.37 3.73 20.14
N ALA A 128 -0.52 4.74 19.29
CA ALA A 128 -1.79 5.42 19.12
C ALA A 128 -2.61 4.66 18.07
N LEU A 129 -3.77 4.17 18.49
CA LEU A 129 -4.80 3.67 17.60
C LEU A 129 -5.67 4.86 17.20
N SER A 130 -5.81 5.12 15.89
CA SER A 130 -6.84 6.06 15.42
C SER A 130 -8.19 5.63 15.96
N GLY A 131 -8.78 6.49 16.78
CA GLY A 131 -9.99 6.21 17.54
C GLY A 131 -11.22 6.03 16.65
N THR A 132 -11.79 4.83 16.82
CA THR A 132 -13.20 4.37 16.77
C THR A 132 -14.29 5.29 16.30
#